data_AF-A0A967QVF6-F1
#
_entry.id   AF-A0A967QVF6-F1
#
_cell.length_a   1.000
_cell.length_b   1.000
_cell.length_c   1.000
_cell.angle_alpha   90.00
_cell.angle_beta   90.00
_cell.angle_gamma   90.00
#
_symmetry.space_group_name_H-M   'P 1'
#
loop_
_entity.id
_entity.type
_entity.pdbx_description
1 polymer ?
#
loop_
_entity_poly.entity_id
_entity_poly.type
_entity_poly.pdbx_seq_one_letter_code
_entity_poly.pdbx_strand_id
1 'polypeptide(L)'
;TPERFFQDVTLSPDLPMVAMVMADLFEQAAGTAVDGVIVVDPETMGAVLDLTGPVPTSHRRMTATSVVPFLLEEQYELEEVVRLVVLQELVDGTVDNLTSGTLPGPRQVAARLADVAAQDRLGVWWSEESGRNLVEKLGLDARFPEPSGSDLIAVVHQNAGQNKMDVHLRRSVTYELELTDGRALATATVELTNTLTDLDRPAAVIGSNDQDYPPGTNVAYVSLHTALDLAAARLDGESVAVERVGAFGGEAISLEIEIPAGATRVFEVDLTGNLPLDAGSYALRLPHQPLVNDDRVLVRAVVDGEELDPIDLVLEADTVVGPGSEGLEG
;
A
#
# COMPACT_ATOMS: atom_id res chain seq x y z
N THR A 1 -0.72 -9.36 17.36
CA THR A 1 0.70 -9.54 17.00
C THR A 1 0.80 -10.67 16.01
N PRO A 2 1.74 -10.61 15.07
CA PRO A 2 1.94 -11.63 14.04
C PRO A 2 1.98 -13.08 14.54
N GLU A 3 2.53 -13.31 15.73
CA GLU A 3 2.58 -14.62 16.39
C GLU A 3 1.19 -15.22 16.71
N ARG A 4 0.18 -14.36 16.88
CA ARG A 4 -1.20 -14.75 17.20
C ARG A 4 -2.13 -14.64 15.99
N PHE A 5 -1.87 -13.67 15.11
CA PHE A 5 -2.68 -13.38 13.93
C PHE A 5 -1.74 -13.14 12.75
N PHE A 6 -1.63 -14.11 11.85
CA PHE A 6 -0.75 -14.05 10.68
C PHE A 6 -1.02 -12.82 9.80
N GLN A 7 -2.26 -12.33 9.77
CA GLN A 7 -2.59 -11.11 9.03
C GLN A 7 -1.91 -9.84 9.56
N ASP A 8 -1.41 -9.84 10.80
CA ASP A 8 -0.72 -8.68 11.38
C ASP A 8 0.73 -8.54 10.86
N VAL A 9 1.25 -9.52 10.09
CA VAL A 9 2.65 -9.51 9.59
C VAL A 9 2.90 -8.33 8.65
N THR A 10 1.86 -7.81 7.99
CA THR A 10 1.95 -6.75 6.96
C THR A 10 1.95 -5.32 7.53
N LEU A 11 2.26 -5.14 8.82
CA LEU A 11 2.34 -3.80 9.42
C LEU A 11 3.46 -2.95 8.80
N SER A 12 4.61 -3.58 8.49
CA SER A 12 5.70 -2.92 7.78
C SER A 12 5.34 -2.77 6.29
N PRO A 13 5.62 -1.62 5.65
CA PRO A 13 5.45 -1.48 4.21
C PRO A 13 6.59 -2.10 3.39
N ASP A 14 7.61 -2.66 4.03
CA ASP A 14 8.75 -3.30 3.34
C ASP A 14 8.49 -4.78 3.10
N LEU A 15 8.22 -5.15 1.84
CA LEU A 15 7.94 -6.54 1.49
C LEU A 15 9.07 -7.51 1.87
N PRO A 16 10.37 -7.23 1.65
CA PRO A 16 11.42 -8.16 2.04
C PRO A 16 11.39 -8.50 3.53
N MET A 17 11.18 -7.51 4.40
CA MET A 17 11.03 -7.72 5.85
C MET A 17 9.80 -8.58 6.17
N VAL A 18 8.64 -8.21 5.61
CA VAL A 18 7.37 -8.92 5.83
C VAL A 18 7.46 -10.37 5.35
N ALA A 19 7.99 -10.59 4.15
CA ALA A 19 8.11 -11.91 3.53
C ALA A 19 9.05 -12.84 4.29
N MET A 20 10.16 -12.34 4.84
CA MET A 20 11.03 -13.12 5.72
C MET A 20 10.26 -13.62 6.94
N VAL A 21 9.48 -12.74 7.59
CA VAL A 21 8.66 -13.13 8.75
C VAL A 21 7.58 -14.13 8.34
N MET A 22 6.93 -13.95 7.19
CA MET A 22 5.95 -14.92 6.67
C MET A 22 6.58 -16.30 6.44
N ALA A 23 7.76 -16.36 5.83
CA ALA A 23 8.48 -17.61 5.57
C ALA A 23 8.85 -18.33 6.88
N ASP A 24 9.37 -17.59 7.87
CA ASP A 24 9.73 -18.14 9.18
C ASP A 24 8.50 -18.67 9.95
N LEU A 25 7.39 -17.94 9.92
CA LEU A 25 6.14 -18.38 10.56
C LEU A 25 5.55 -19.60 9.85
N PHE A 26 5.63 -19.65 8.53
CA PHE A 26 5.18 -20.82 7.76
C PHE A 26 6.02 -22.06 8.10
N GLU A 27 7.35 -21.94 8.16
CA GLU A 27 8.22 -23.05 8.54
C GLU A 27 7.90 -23.56 9.95
N GLN A 28 7.67 -22.67 10.91
CA GLN A 28 7.28 -23.05 12.27
C GLN A 28 5.95 -23.81 12.34
N ALA A 29 4.98 -23.44 11.51
CA ALA A 29 3.65 -24.06 11.49
C ALA A 29 3.61 -25.37 10.68
N ALA A 30 4.23 -25.38 9.49
CA ALA A 30 4.17 -26.49 8.54
C ALA A 30 5.37 -27.46 8.65
N GLY A 31 6.43 -27.07 9.37
CA GLY A 31 7.66 -27.85 9.52
C GLY A 31 8.51 -27.93 8.25
N THR A 32 8.27 -27.05 7.28
CA THR A 32 8.96 -27.01 5.99
C THR A 32 9.24 -25.57 5.58
N ALA A 33 10.51 -25.26 5.27
CA ALA A 33 10.90 -23.96 4.75
C ALA A 33 10.37 -23.73 3.32
N VAL A 34 10.18 -22.45 2.97
CA VAL A 34 9.83 -22.02 1.61
C VAL A 34 10.97 -21.25 0.98
N ASP A 35 11.18 -21.44 -0.32
CA ASP A 35 12.26 -20.76 -1.05
C ASP A 35 11.92 -19.29 -1.37
N GLY A 36 10.64 -18.94 -1.35
CA GLY A 36 10.17 -17.59 -1.65
C GLY A 36 8.72 -17.35 -1.25
N VAL A 37 8.32 -16.09 -1.31
CA VAL A 37 6.97 -15.59 -1.01
C VAL A 37 6.53 -14.73 -2.19
N ILE A 38 5.29 -14.91 -2.63
CA ILE A 38 4.68 -14.08 -3.67
C ILE A 38 3.46 -13.41 -3.05
N VAL A 39 3.41 -12.08 -3.13
CA VAL A 39 2.29 -11.26 -2.69
C VAL A 39 1.57 -10.73 -3.91
N VAL A 40 0.25 -10.92 -3.93
CA VAL A 40 -0.62 -10.48 -5.01
C VAL A 40 -1.90 -9.89 -4.42
N ASP A 41 -2.40 -8.84 -5.04
CA ASP A 41 -3.72 -8.27 -4.75
C ASP A 41 -4.77 -8.71 -5.79
N PRO A 42 -6.05 -8.28 -5.65
CA PRO A 42 -7.09 -8.61 -6.63
C PRO A 42 -6.80 -8.15 -8.06
N GLU A 43 -6.16 -7.00 -8.27
CA GLU A 43 -5.81 -6.49 -9.61
C GLU A 43 -4.73 -7.38 -10.26
N THR A 44 -3.74 -7.80 -9.49
CA THR A 44 -2.73 -8.76 -9.91
C THR A 44 -3.35 -10.10 -10.28
N MET A 45 -4.33 -10.57 -9.51
CA MET A 45 -5.12 -11.75 -9.88
C MET A 45 -5.85 -11.53 -11.22
N GLY A 46 -6.42 -10.35 -11.45
CA GLY A 46 -6.97 -9.95 -12.75
C GLY A 46 -5.98 -10.09 -13.90
N ALA A 47 -4.77 -9.54 -13.73
CA ALA A 47 -3.70 -9.62 -14.72
C ALA A 47 -3.22 -11.06 -14.98
N VAL A 48 -3.12 -11.88 -13.93
CA VAL A 48 -2.81 -13.31 -14.04
C VAL A 48 -3.90 -14.03 -14.86
N LEU A 49 -5.18 -13.78 -14.60
CA LEU A 49 -6.27 -14.41 -15.33
C LEU A 49 -6.35 -13.96 -16.80
N ASP A 50 -5.87 -12.75 -17.14
CA ASP A 50 -5.73 -12.32 -18.54
C ASP A 50 -4.66 -13.16 -19.28
N LEU A 51 -3.60 -13.53 -18.57
CA LEU A 51 -2.52 -14.38 -19.10
C LEU A 51 -2.89 -15.85 -19.19
N THR A 52 -3.48 -16.39 -18.12
CA THR A 52 -3.74 -17.83 -17.97
C THR A 52 -5.07 -18.26 -18.55
N GLY A 53 -5.98 -17.31 -18.74
CA GLY A 53 -7.36 -17.55 -19.08
C GLY A 53 -8.25 -17.81 -17.85
N PRO A 54 -9.57 -17.91 -18.09
CA PRO A 54 -10.58 -17.88 -17.04
C PRO A 54 -10.72 -19.21 -16.27
N VAL A 55 -10.94 -19.12 -14.96
CA VAL A 55 -11.06 -20.26 -14.03
C VAL A 55 -12.54 -20.57 -13.72
N PRO A 56 -13.01 -21.81 -13.94
CA PRO A 56 -14.36 -22.20 -13.52
C PRO A 56 -14.43 -22.41 -12.01
N THR A 57 -15.42 -21.81 -11.35
CA THR A 57 -15.77 -22.10 -9.94
C THR A 57 -17.23 -22.52 -9.84
N SER A 58 -17.61 -23.02 -8.66
CA SER A 58 -18.97 -23.40 -8.29
C SER A 58 -19.95 -22.23 -8.26
N HIS A 59 -19.47 -20.98 -8.12
CA HIS A 59 -20.30 -19.78 -8.17
C HIS A 59 -20.50 -19.29 -9.62
N ARG A 60 -19.40 -19.01 -10.33
CA ARG A 60 -19.40 -18.59 -11.73
C ARG A 60 -18.01 -18.76 -12.35
N ARG A 61 -17.89 -18.58 -13.66
CA ARG A 61 -16.56 -18.54 -14.30
C ARG A 61 -15.86 -17.22 -13.97
N MET A 62 -14.72 -17.29 -13.28
CA MET A 62 -13.86 -16.14 -12.97
C MET A 62 -13.04 -15.74 -14.20
N THR A 63 -13.03 -14.46 -14.50
CA THR A 63 -12.29 -13.81 -15.60
C THR A 63 -11.48 -12.64 -15.05
N ALA A 64 -10.52 -12.13 -15.83
CA ALA A 64 -9.78 -10.92 -15.48
C ALA A 64 -10.68 -9.75 -15.03
N THR A 65 -11.83 -9.57 -15.70
CA THR A 65 -12.78 -8.49 -15.40
C THR A 65 -13.72 -8.75 -14.23
N SER A 66 -13.95 -10.02 -13.88
CA SER A 66 -14.93 -10.40 -12.83
C SER A 66 -14.28 -10.80 -11.52
N VAL A 67 -12.97 -11.05 -11.51
CA VAL A 67 -12.26 -11.49 -10.31
C VAL A 67 -12.02 -10.34 -9.34
N VAL A 68 -11.68 -9.15 -9.84
CA VAL A 68 -11.44 -7.95 -9.02
C VAL A 68 -12.67 -7.56 -8.19
N PRO A 69 -13.85 -7.28 -8.79
CA PRO A 69 -15.03 -6.91 -8.00
C PRO A 69 -15.50 -8.07 -7.10
N PHE A 70 -15.28 -9.32 -7.51
CA PHE A 70 -15.61 -10.48 -6.69
C PHE A 70 -14.79 -10.54 -5.41
N LEU A 71 -13.46 -10.42 -5.52
CA LEU A 71 -12.54 -10.49 -4.40
C LEU A 71 -12.68 -9.29 -3.46
N LEU A 72 -12.97 -8.09 -3.98
CA LEU A 72 -13.12 -6.88 -3.18
C LEU A 72 -14.47 -6.80 -2.45
N GLU A 73 -15.58 -7.17 -3.10
CA GLU A 73 -16.93 -6.92 -2.56
C GLU A 73 -17.88 -8.13 -2.67
N GLU A 74 -18.08 -8.69 -3.87
CA GLU A 74 -19.24 -9.58 -4.11
C GLU A 74 -19.17 -10.89 -3.33
N GLN A 75 -17.98 -11.38 -2.99
CA GLN A 75 -17.81 -12.63 -2.25
C GLN A 75 -18.51 -12.64 -0.88
N TYR A 76 -18.74 -11.47 -0.27
CA TYR A 76 -19.31 -11.37 1.07
C TYR A 76 -20.84 -11.50 1.10
N GLU A 77 -21.49 -11.53 -0.06
CA GLU A 77 -22.91 -11.88 -0.21
C GLU A 77 -23.15 -13.40 -0.14
N LEU A 78 -22.09 -14.19 -0.23
CA LEU A 78 -22.15 -15.64 -0.14
C LEU A 78 -22.08 -16.10 1.31
N GLU A 79 -22.80 -17.18 1.61
CA GLU A 79 -22.60 -17.95 2.83
C GLU A 79 -21.13 -18.34 2.98
N GLU A 80 -20.57 -18.21 4.19
CA GLU A 80 -19.13 -18.34 4.43
C GLU A 80 -18.55 -19.67 3.91
N VAL A 81 -19.26 -20.78 4.11
CA VAL A 81 -18.83 -22.11 3.64
C VAL A 81 -18.75 -22.16 2.11
N VAL A 82 -19.69 -21.52 1.40
CA VAL A 82 -19.68 -21.46 -0.07
C VAL A 82 -18.56 -20.54 -0.54
N ARG A 83 -18.38 -19.39 0.11
CA ARG A 83 -17.31 -18.43 -0.19
C ARG A 83 -15.93 -19.08 -0.14
N LEU A 84 -15.63 -19.83 0.93
CA LEU A 84 -14.34 -20.51 1.08
C LEU A 84 -14.08 -21.55 -0.01
N VAL A 85 -15.11 -22.31 -0.42
CA VAL A 85 -15.00 -23.25 -1.55
C VAL A 85 -14.67 -22.52 -2.85
N VAL A 86 -15.37 -21.42 -3.14
CA VAL A 86 -15.16 -20.64 -4.37
C VAL A 86 -13.76 -20.01 -4.41
N LEU A 87 -13.28 -19.48 -3.29
CA LEU A 87 -11.92 -18.92 -3.19
C LEU A 87 -10.85 -20.00 -3.41
N GLN A 88 -11.04 -21.19 -2.85
CA GLN A 88 -10.13 -22.30 -3.07
C GLN A 88 -10.12 -22.75 -4.54
N GLU A 89 -11.29 -22.91 -5.16
CA GLU A 89 -11.40 -23.25 -6.59
C GLU A 89 -10.71 -22.23 -7.50
N LEU A 90 -10.82 -20.93 -7.16
CA LEU A 90 -10.11 -19.86 -7.87
C LEU A 90 -8.59 -20.01 -7.74
N VAL A 91 -8.07 -20.20 -6.53
CA VAL A 91 -6.62 -20.35 -6.30
C VAL A 91 -6.09 -21.60 -7.01
N ASP A 92 -6.73 -22.76 -6.79
CA ASP A 92 -6.32 -24.03 -7.38
C ASP A 92 -6.32 -23.95 -8.92
N GLY A 93 -7.40 -23.43 -9.50
CA GLY A 93 -7.51 -23.28 -10.96
C GLY A 93 -6.50 -22.29 -11.56
N THR A 94 -6.17 -21.22 -10.84
CA THR A 94 -5.13 -20.27 -11.28
C THR A 94 -3.75 -20.92 -11.26
N VAL A 95 -3.41 -21.63 -10.18
CA VAL A 95 -2.12 -22.36 -10.07
C VAL A 95 -2.01 -23.44 -11.14
N ASP A 96 -3.07 -24.20 -11.37
CA ASP A 96 -3.12 -25.20 -12.43
C ASP A 96 -2.87 -24.58 -13.81
N ASN A 97 -3.53 -23.47 -14.14
CA ASN A 97 -3.32 -22.80 -15.41
C ASN A 97 -1.90 -22.22 -15.55
N LEU A 98 -1.29 -21.71 -14.46
CA LEU A 98 0.09 -21.22 -14.46
C LEU A 98 1.11 -22.33 -14.68
N THR A 99 0.92 -23.49 -14.05
CA THR A 99 1.92 -24.56 -14.01
C THR A 99 1.76 -25.60 -15.13
N SER A 100 0.54 -25.78 -15.63
CA SER A 100 0.23 -26.78 -16.66
C SER A 100 -0.27 -26.19 -17.97
N GLY A 101 -0.65 -24.90 -17.98
CA GLY A 101 -1.14 -24.20 -19.15
C GLY A 101 -0.05 -23.77 -20.13
N THR A 102 -0.49 -23.33 -21.31
CA THR A 102 0.41 -22.67 -22.27
C THR A 102 0.38 -21.17 -22.02
N LEU A 103 1.45 -20.64 -21.45
CA LEU A 103 1.60 -19.21 -21.25
C LEU A 103 2.09 -18.50 -22.53
N PRO A 104 1.75 -17.21 -22.71
CA PRO A 104 2.36 -16.37 -23.74
C PRO A 104 3.89 -16.33 -23.62
N GLY A 105 4.56 -15.89 -24.69
CA GLY A 105 6.02 -15.71 -24.66
C GLY A 105 6.46 -14.69 -23.59
N PRO A 106 7.70 -14.75 -23.07
CA PRO A 106 8.13 -13.95 -21.90
C PRO A 106 7.91 -12.45 -22.02
N ARG A 107 8.04 -11.86 -23.23
CA ARG A 107 7.76 -10.44 -23.45
C ARG A 107 6.30 -10.06 -23.23
N GLN A 108 5.37 -10.95 -23.58
CA GLN A 108 3.94 -10.71 -23.37
C GLN A 108 3.59 -10.87 -21.90
N VAL A 109 4.20 -11.83 -21.20
CA VAL A 109 4.06 -11.97 -19.74
C VAL A 109 4.56 -10.70 -19.04
N ALA A 110 5.77 -10.26 -19.35
CA ALA A 110 6.33 -9.02 -18.79
C ALA A 110 5.42 -7.82 -19.08
N ALA A 111 4.98 -7.65 -20.33
CA ALA A 111 4.09 -6.53 -20.69
C ALA A 111 2.70 -6.58 -20.03
N ARG A 112 2.27 -7.74 -19.52
CA ARG A 112 0.97 -7.89 -18.82
C ARG A 112 1.09 -7.72 -17.31
N LEU A 113 2.27 -7.98 -16.76
CA LEU A 113 2.54 -7.84 -15.33
C LEU A 113 3.28 -6.54 -15.00
N ALA A 114 3.75 -5.78 -15.99
CA ALA A 114 4.53 -4.56 -15.80
C ALA A 114 3.80 -3.54 -14.92
N ASP A 115 2.52 -3.28 -15.20
CA ASP A 115 1.75 -2.28 -14.46
C ASP A 115 1.58 -2.71 -12.99
N VAL A 116 1.15 -3.95 -12.72
CA VAL A 116 0.98 -4.45 -11.35
C VAL A 116 2.31 -4.62 -10.60
N ALA A 117 3.43 -4.78 -11.30
CA ALA A 117 4.76 -4.75 -10.71
C ALA A 117 5.18 -3.32 -10.34
N ALA A 118 5.03 -2.36 -11.25
CA ALA A 118 5.37 -0.96 -11.01
C ALA A 118 4.50 -0.33 -9.91
N GLN A 119 3.27 -0.81 -9.74
CA GLN A 119 2.34 -0.43 -8.69
C GLN A 119 2.51 -1.26 -7.40
N ASP A 120 3.59 -2.03 -7.25
CA ASP A 120 3.88 -2.91 -6.09
C ASP A 120 2.73 -3.86 -5.67
N ARG A 121 1.78 -4.12 -6.58
CA ARG A 121 0.66 -5.05 -6.40
C ARG A 121 1.10 -6.50 -6.56
N LEU A 122 2.14 -6.71 -7.38
CA LEU A 122 2.85 -7.98 -7.54
C LEU A 122 4.24 -7.87 -6.90
N GLY A 123 4.38 -8.49 -5.74
CA GLY A 123 5.63 -8.56 -5.01
C GLY A 123 6.18 -9.99 -4.93
N VAL A 124 7.49 -10.14 -5.02
CA VAL A 124 8.19 -11.42 -4.87
C VAL A 124 9.35 -11.24 -3.90
N TRP A 125 9.49 -12.17 -2.97
CA TRP A 125 10.69 -12.32 -2.15
C TRP A 125 11.30 -13.69 -2.39
N TRP A 126 12.63 -13.74 -2.38
CA TRP A 126 13.38 -14.99 -2.53
C TRP A 126 14.51 -15.11 -1.50
N SER A 127 14.64 -16.31 -0.95
CA SER A 127 15.61 -16.64 0.11
C SER A 127 17.05 -16.66 -0.40
N GLU A 128 17.28 -17.21 -1.60
CA GLU A 128 18.59 -17.32 -2.22
C GLU A 128 19.03 -16.00 -2.90
N GLU A 129 20.31 -15.64 -2.77
CA GLU A 129 20.87 -14.38 -3.26
C GLU A 129 20.70 -14.19 -4.78
N SER A 130 20.86 -15.27 -5.55
CA SER A 130 20.70 -15.22 -7.01
C SER A 130 19.27 -14.91 -7.43
N GLY A 131 18.27 -15.45 -6.73
CA GLY A 131 16.86 -15.17 -6.96
C GLY A 131 16.50 -13.76 -6.51
N ARG A 132 16.98 -13.31 -5.34
CA ARG A 132 16.75 -11.95 -4.84
C ARG A 132 17.28 -10.89 -5.80
N ASN A 133 18.50 -11.07 -6.33
CA ASN A 133 19.07 -10.18 -7.33
C ASN A 133 18.27 -10.13 -8.64
N LEU A 134 17.59 -11.23 -9.01
CA LEU A 134 16.73 -11.25 -10.18
C LEU A 134 15.43 -10.49 -9.91
N VAL A 135 14.80 -10.72 -8.76
CA VAL A 135 13.59 -10.02 -8.31
C VAL A 135 13.81 -8.51 -8.27
N GLU A 136 14.90 -8.04 -7.64
CA GLU A 136 15.25 -6.60 -7.59
C GLU A 136 15.44 -6.01 -9.00
N LYS A 137 16.11 -6.74 -9.90
CA LYS A 137 16.30 -6.29 -11.30
C LYS A 137 15.02 -6.24 -12.12
N LEU A 138 14.00 -6.99 -11.70
CA LEU A 138 12.69 -7.01 -12.35
C LEU A 138 11.72 -6.00 -11.71
N GLY A 139 12.14 -5.29 -10.65
CA GLY A 139 11.28 -4.36 -9.92
C GLY A 139 10.14 -5.07 -9.20
N LEU A 140 10.39 -6.29 -8.69
CA LEU A 140 9.38 -7.11 -8.01
C LEU A 140 9.61 -7.21 -6.50
N ASP A 141 10.64 -6.56 -5.95
CA ASP A 141 10.97 -6.70 -4.53
C ASP A 141 10.07 -5.88 -3.60
N ALA A 142 9.29 -4.91 -4.14
CA ALA A 142 8.37 -4.03 -3.40
C ALA A 142 8.97 -3.54 -2.06
N ARG A 143 10.24 -3.15 -2.13
CA ARG A 143 11.03 -2.69 -0.98
C ARG A 143 10.65 -1.26 -0.67
N PHE A 144 10.44 -0.96 0.61
CA PHE A 144 10.17 0.41 1.01
C PHE A 144 11.47 1.23 0.94
N PRO A 145 11.49 2.38 0.24
CA PRO A 145 12.73 3.11 0.00
C PRO A 145 13.19 3.89 1.23
N GLU A 146 14.51 4.04 1.37
CA GLU A 146 15.11 4.99 2.32
C GLU A 146 15.30 6.37 1.66
N PRO A 147 15.27 7.48 2.43
CA PRO A 147 15.47 8.83 1.91
C PRO A 147 16.76 8.99 1.10
N SER A 148 17.84 8.28 1.46
CA SER A 148 19.07 8.16 0.65
C SER A 148 19.66 9.48 0.13
N GLY A 149 19.63 10.55 0.94
CA GLY A 149 20.12 11.87 0.53
C GLY A 149 19.07 12.74 -0.21
N SER A 150 17.79 12.36 -0.16
CA SER A 150 16.66 13.19 -0.57
C SER A 150 15.66 13.36 0.57
N ASP A 151 14.63 14.17 0.38
CA ASP A 151 13.43 14.15 1.22
C ASP A 151 12.59 12.90 0.90
N LEU A 152 11.70 12.55 1.83
CA LEU A 152 10.76 11.43 1.70
C LEU A 152 9.49 11.75 2.46
N ILE A 153 8.35 11.55 1.80
CA ILE A 153 7.02 11.52 2.43
C ILE A 153 6.26 10.34 1.85
N ALA A 154 5.85 9.42 2.73
CA ALA A 154 4.94 8.34 2.38
C ALA A 154 3.84 8.23 3.43
N VAL A 155 2.62 7.94 3.00
CA VAL A 155 1.52 7.64 3.92
C VAL A 155 1.10 6.20 3.68
N VAL A 156 1.15 5.39 4.73
CA VAL A 156 0.64 4.01 4.70
C VAL A 156 -0.47 3.87 5.73
N HIS A 157 -1.47 3.05 5.45
CA HIS A 157 -2.50 2.73 6.44
C HIS A 157 -2.82 1.25 6.47
N GLN A 158 -3.26 0.80 7.64
CA GLN A 158 -3.82 -0.52 7.88
C GLN A 158 -5.22 -0.37 8.48
N ASN A 159 -6.14 -1.26 8.09
CA ASN A 159 -7.47 -1.29 8.69
C ASN A 159 -7.43 -2.01 10.04
N ALA A 160 -7.48 -1.24 11.12
CA ALA A 160 -7.58 -1.72 12.49
C ALA A 160 -9.04 -2.03 12.91
N GLY A 161 -10.00 -1.75 12.02
CA GLY A 161 -11.45 -1.85 12.25
C GLY A 161 -12.03 -3.24 12.03
N GLN A 162 -11.21 -4.23 11.63
CA GLN A 162 -11.61 -5.63 11.38
C GLN A 162 -12.79 -5.79 10.39
N ASN A 163 -12.89 -4.87 9.43
CA ASN A 163 -13.96 -4.84 8.44
C ASN A 163 -13.36 -4.70 7.04
N LYS A 164 -14.17 -4.41 6.02
CA LYS A 164 -13.73 -4.28 4.61
C LYS A 164 -13.88 -2.86 4.09
N MET A 165 -13.78 -1.88 4.98
CA MET A 165 -14.11 -0.48 4.68
C MET A 165 -13.07 0.26 3.83
N ASP A 166 -11.91 -0.34 3.54
CA ASP A 166 -10.86 0.33 2.74
C ASP A 166 -11.29 0.56 1.29
N VAL A 167 -12.19 -0.27 0.75
CA VAL A 167 -12.77 -0.08 -0.59
C VAL A 167 -13.54 1.24 -0.70
N HIS A 168 -14.01 1.78 0.44
CA HIS A 168 -14.73 3.05 0.51
C HIS A 168 -13.86 4.21 1.00
N LEU A 169 -12.62 3.95 1.41
CA LEU A 169 -11.73 4.97 1.91
C LEU A 169 -10.99 5.63 0.75
N ARG A 170 -11.06 6.97 0.68
CA ARG A 170 -10.22 7.78 -0.20
C ARG A 170 -9.27 8.63 0.62
N ARG A 171 -8.04 8.75 0.15
CA ARG A 171 -6.99 9.52 0.82
C ARG A 171 -6.43 10.58 -0.12
N SER A 172 -6.22 11.77 0.41
CA SER A 172 -5.42 12.80 -0.26
C SER A 172 -4.34 13.30 0.67
N VAL A 173 -3.16 13.56 0.10
CA VAL A 173 -1.97 13.96 0.82
C VAL A 173 -1.51 15.30 0.27
N THR A 174 -1.40 16.30 1.13
CA THR A 174 -0.75 17.57 0.79
C THR A 174 0.55 17.68 1.56
N TYR A 175 1.65 17.97 0.87
CA TYR A 175 2.95 18.22 1.48
C TYR A 175 3.43 19.62 1.09
N GLU A 176 3.58 20.49 2.08
CA GLU A 176 4.05 21.85 1.91
C GLU A 176 5.41 22.00 2.62
N LEU A 177 6.46 22.36 1.88
CA LEU A 177 7.83 22.48 2.38
C LEU A 177 8.37 23.90 2.19
N GLU A 178 8.98 24.45 3.23
CA GLU A 178 9.91 25.58 3.17
C GLU A 178 11.31 25.09 3.56
N LEU A 179 12.25 25.16 2.62
CA LEU A 179 13.64 24.74 2.79
C LEU A 179 14.56 25.94 2.59
N THR A 180 15.33 26.31 3.62
CA THR A 180 16.29 27.43 3.55
C THR A 180 17.62 27.02 4.15
N ASP A 181 18.70 27.11 3.39
CA ASP A 181 20.06 26.71 3.79
C ASP A 181 20.08 25.29 4.41
N GLY A 182 19.31 24.36 3.83
CA GLY A 182 19.16 22.98 4.29
C GLY A 182 18.25 22.78 5.51
N ARG A 183 17.74 23.84 6.15
CA ARG A 183 16.74 23.73 7.23
C ARG A 183 15.34 23.64 6.64
N ALA A 184 14.62 22.56 6.99
CA ALA A 184 13.26 22.30 6.56
C ALA A 184 12.24 22.69 7.64
N LEU A 185 11.16 23.34 7.21
CA LEU A 185 9.88 23.45 7.89
C LEU A 185 8.83 22.93 6.92
N ALA A 186 8.08 21.91 7.32
CA ALA A 186 7.09 21.31 6.44
C ALA A 186 5.80 20.97 7.17
N THR A 187 4.72 20.84 6.40
CA THR A 187 3.43 20.35 6.87
C THR A 187 2.97 19.24 5.93
N ALA A 188 2.70 18.06 6.49
CA ALA A 188 2.01 16.98 5.80
C ALA A 188 0.56 16.91 6.29
N THR A 189 -0.39 17.01 5.37
CA THR A 189 -1.83 16.93 5.64
C THR A 189 -2.41 15.71 4.94
N VAL A 190 -2.95 14.78 5.71
CA VAL A 190 -3.60 13.56 5.24
C VAL A 190 -5.10 13.68 5.47
N GLU A 191 -5.87 13.83 4.39
CA GLU A 191 -7.33 13.82 4.44
C GLU A 191 -7.84 12.42 4.09
N LEU A 192 -8.69 11.87 4.96
CA LEU A 192 -9.26 10.53 4.85
C LEU A 192 -10.78 10.65 4.78
N THR A 193 -11.37 10.29 3.65
CA THR A 193 -12.81 10.36 3.42
C THR A 193 -13.39 8.97 3.25
N ASN A 194 -14.29 8.59 4.15
CA ASN A 194 -15.09 7.38 4.01
C ASN A 194 -16.31 7.68 3.14
N THR A 195 -16.29 7.16 1.91
CA THR A 195 -17.31 7.44 0.88
C THR A 195 -18.56 6.57 0.99
N LEU A 196 -18.64 5.70 2.01
CA LEU A 196 -19.81 4.84 2.22
C LEU A 196 -21.06 5.69 2.50
N THR A 197 -22.10 5.47 1.71
CA THR A 197 -23.41 6.13 1.88
C THR A 197 -24.54 5.16 2.16
N ASP A 198 -24.36 3.87 1.86
CA ASP A 198 -25.35 2.82 2.05
C ASP A 198 -24.86 1.78 3.06
N LEU A 199 -25.63 1.60 4.13
CA LEU A 199 -25.34 0.65 5.22
C LEU A 199 -26.07 -0.70 5.04
N ASP A 200 -26.87 -0.88 3.98
CA ASP A 200 -27.50 -2.17 3.67
C ASP A 200 -26.49 -3.11 3.01
N ARG A 201 -25.56 -3.61 3.83
CA ARG A 201 -24.45 -4.48 3.41
C ARG A 201 -24.21 -5.61 4.42
N PRO A 202 -23.57 -6.72 4.01
CA PRO A 202 -23.22 -7.80 4.92
C PRO A 202 -22.40 -7.30 6.13
N ALA A 203 -22.70 -7.82 7.31
CA ALA A 203 -21.99 -7.45 8.54
C ALA A 203 -20.48 -7.70 8.46
N ALA A 204 -20.05 -8.71 7.68
CA ALA A 204 -18.63 -8.98 7.44
C ALA A 204 -17.90 -7.86 6.69
N VAL A 205 -18.63 -6.98 5.98
CA VAL A 205 -18.08 -5.85 5.22
C VAL A 205 -18.05 -4.59 6.07
N ILE A 206 -19.17 -4.23 6.68
CA ILE A 206 -19.36 -2.94 7.36
C ILE A 206 -19.25 -3.02 8.88
N GLY A 207 -19.25 -4.22 9.47
CA GLY A 207 -19.24 -4.40 10.92
C GLY A 207 -17.82 -4.48 11.46
N SER A 208 -17.53 -3.74 12.53
CA SER A 208 -16.21 -3.74 13.20
C SER A 208 -15.95 -4.97 14.08
N ASN A 209 -16.63 -6.08 13.75
CA ASN A 209 -16.75 -7.42 14.32
C ASN A 209 -16.72 -7.60 15.85
N ASP A 210 -15.96 -6.82 16.63
CA ASP A 210 -15.85 -6.89 18.09
C ASP A 210 -15.50 -5.54 18.78
N GLN A 211 -15.47 -4.40 18.07
CA GLN A 211 -14.95 -3.10 18.60
C GLN A 211 -16.01 -2.03 18.95
N ASP A 212 -17.31 -2.36 18.88
CA ASP A 212 -18.43 -1.46 19.22
C ASP A 212 -18.50 -0.12 18.43
N TYR A 213 -17.79 0.01 17.32
CA TYR A 213 -17.93 1.14 16.41
C TYR A 213 -19.27 1.13 15.66
N PRO A 214 -19.82 2.30 15.29
CA PRO A 214 -20.97 2.37 14.39
C PRO A 214 -20.70 1.60 13.08
N PRO A 215 -21.66 0.83 12.54
CA PRO A 215 -21.49 0.15 11.26
C PRO A 215 -21.03 1.10 10.15
N GLY A 216 -20.10 0.64 9.33
CA GLY A 216 -19.50 1.40 8.23
C GLY A 216 -18.35 2.31 8.66
N THR A 217 -17.91 2.28 9.91
CA THR A 217 -16.72 3.03 10.35
C THR A 217 -15.44 2.36 9.86
N ASN A 218 -14.61 3.09 9.11
CA ASN A 218 -13.23 2.68 8.85
C ASN A 218 -12.37 3.09 10.05
N VAL A 219 -11.54 2.20 10.57
CA VAL A 219 -10.56 2.54 11.61
C VAL A 219 -9.19 2.36 11.00
N ALA A 220 -8.56 3.47 10.62
CA ALA A 220 -7.30 3.48 9.90
C ALA A 220 -6.15 3.72 10.89
N TYR A 221 -5.26 2.75 11.04
CA TYR A 221 -3.94 2.99 11.64
C TYR A 221 -3.03 3.60 10.57
N VAL A 222 -2.89 4.93 10.58
CA VAL A 222 -2.15 5.70 9.59
C VAL A 222 -0.74 5.92 10.09
N SER A 223 0.26 5.66 9.23
CA SER A 223 1.67 5.94 9.48
C SER A 223 2.20 6.88 8.39
N LEU A 224 2.69 8.05 8.80
CA LEU A 224 3.44 8.98 7.95
C LEU A 224 4.94 8.66 8.10
N HIS A 225 5.55 8.19 7.03
CA HIS A 225 7.00 8.02 6.94
C HIS A 225 7.64 9.29 6.41
N THR A 226 8.67 9.79 7.10
CA THR A 226 9.36 11.02 6.73
C THR A 226 10.84 11.01 7.11
N ALA A 227 11.65 11.79 6.39
CA ALA A 227 13.03 12.08 6.76
C ALA A 227 13.18 13.17 7.84
N LEU A 228 12.08 13.84 8.20
CA LEU A 228 12.05 14.97 9.14
C LEU A 228 11.58 14.55 10.54
N ASP A 229 11.89 15.38 11.54
CA ASP A 229 11.43 15.17 12.91
C ASP A 229 10.03 15.78 13.11
N LEU A 230 9.19 15.09 13.91
CA LEU A 230 7.90 15.62 14.36
C LEU A 230 8.06 16.90 15.20
N ALA A 231 7.40 17.99 14.79
CA ALA A 231 7.22 19.19 15.59
C ALA A 231 5.87 19.22 16.32
N ALA A 232 4.77 18.91 15.61
CA ALA A 232 3.43 18.84 16.16
C ALA A 232 2.50 17.96 15.32
N ALA A 233 1.45 17.41 15.92
CA ALA A 233 0.42 16.64 15.23
C ALA A 233 -0.97 17.10 15.66
N ARG A 234 -1.91 17.16 14.70
CA ARG A 234 -3.31 17.53 14.92
C ARG A 234 -4.24 16.58 14.18
N LEU A 235 -5.39 16.28 14.78
CA LEU A 235 -6.51 15.62 14.12
C LEU A 235 -7.70 16.58 14.17
N ASP A 236 -8.23 16.93 13.00
CA ASP A 236 -9.34 17.88 12.84
C ASP A 236 -9.07 19.24 13.55
N GLY A 237 -7.81 19.69 13.53
CA GLY A 237 -7.34 20.92 14.15
C GLY A 237 -7.02 20.81 15.66
N GLU A 238 -7.34 19.70 16.32
CA GLU A 238 -7.03 19.48 17.73
C GLU A 238 -5.70 18.75 17.91
N SER A 239 -4.87 19.18 18.88
CA SER A 239 -3.60 18.50 19.16
C SER A 239 -3.81 17.07 19.64
N VAL A 240 -3.05 16.13 19.07
CA VAL A 240 -3.12 14.71 19.39
C VAL A 240 -1.74 14.15 19.73
N ALA A 241 -1.71 13.09 20.55
CA ALA A 241 -0.52 12.29 20.74
C ALA A 241 -0.41 11.27 19.60
N VAL A 242 0.81 10.99 19.17
CA VAL A 242 1.11 10.06 18.08
C VAL A 242 2.20 9.07 18.53
N GLU A 243 2.18 7.88 17.95
CA GLU A 243 3.27 6.93 18.06
C GLU A 243 4.42 7.36 17.13
N ARG A 244 5.66 7.11 17.57
CA ARG A 244 6.88 7.49 16.85
C ARG A 244 7.86 6.34 16.88
N VAL A 245 8.27 5.87 15.70
CA VAL A 245 9.25 4.78 15.57
C VAL A 245 10.28 5.18 14.53
N GLY A 246 11.57 5.03 14.85
CA GLY A 246 12.62 5.17 13.84
C GLY A 246 12.56 4.01 12.86
N ALA A 247 12.41 4.30 11.56
CA ALA A 247 12.23 3.29 10.52
C ALA A 247 12.76 3.82 9.18
N PHE A 248 13.36 2.94 8.38
CA PHE A 248 13.80 3.23 6.99
C PHE A 248 14.68 4.49 6.85
N GLY A 249 15.59 4.72 7.79
CA GLY A 249 16.47 5.88 7.77
C GLY A 249 15.80 7.22 8.16
N GLY A 250 14.54 7.19 8.59
CA GLY A 250 13.78 8.34 9.08
C GLY A 250 12.85 7.97 10.25
N GLU A 251 11.67 8.57 10.28
CA GLU A 251 10.67 8.38 11.31
C GLU A 251 9.33 7.94 10.71
N ALA A 252 8.65 7.02 11.40
CA ALA A 252 7.24 6.71 11.19
C ALA A 252 6.41 7.33 12.32
N ILE A 253 5.51 8.25 11.96
CA ILE A 253 4.60 8.97 12.87
C ILE A 253 3.19 8.40 12.67
N SER A 254 2.64 7.77 13.70
CA SER A 254 1.43 6.96 13.55
C SER A 254 0.28 7.35 14.48
N LEU A 255 -0.95 7.22 13.97
CA LEU A 255 -2.18 7.49 14.70
C LEU A 255 -3.31 6.57 14.19
N GLU A 256 -4.10 6.03 15.11
CA GLU A 256 -5.37 5.38 14.78
C GLU A 256 -6.48 6.43 14.63
N ILE A 257 -7.18 6.40 13.49
CA ILE A 257 -8.20 7.38 13.12
C ILE A 257 -9.51 6.66 12.80
N GLU A 258 -10.54 6.97 13.57
CA GLU A 258 -11.90 6.49 13.34
C GLU A 258 -12.62 7.39 12.32
N ILE A 259 -13.11 6.82 11.23
CA ILE A 259 -13.71 7.55 10.11
C ILE A 259 -15.11 6.97 9.85
N PRO A 260 -16.15 7.52 10.51
CA PRO A 260 -17.53 7.08 10.30
C PRO A 260 -17.96 7.14 8.84
N ALA A 261 -18.99 6.36 8.47
CA ALA A 261 -19.57 6.39 7.13
C ALA A 261 -19.94 7.82 6.71
N GLY A 262 -19.50 8.23 5.52
CA GLY A 262 -19.75 9.57 4.96
C GLY A 262 -18.92 10.70 5.59
N ALA A 263 -18.04 10.40 6.56
CA ALA A 263 -17.22 11.40 7.22
C ALA A 263 -15.85 11.56 6.56
N THR A 264 -15.26 12.73 6.80
CA THR A 264 -13.87 13.05 6.48
C THR A 264 -13.13 13.40 7.77
N ARG A 265 -11.90 12.93 7.91
CA ARG A 265 -10.97 13.30 9.00
C ARG A 265 -9.67 13.82 8.41
N VAL A 266 -9.08 14.80 9.08
CA VAL A 266 -7.87 15.49 8.59
C VAL A 266 -6.76 15.34 9.63
N PHE A 267 -5.70 14.63 9.28
CA PHE A 267 -4.51 14.46 10.11
C PHE A 267 -3.38 15.35 9.59
N GLU A 268 -2.99 16.34 10.39
CA GLU A 268 -1.95 17.30 10.04
C GLU A 268 -0.71 17.07 10.91
N VAL A 269 0.46 17.05 10.28
CA VAL A 269 1.75 16.84 10.93
C VAL A 269 2.70 17.96 10.53
N ASP A 270 3.10 18.77 11.50
CA ASP A 270 4.17 19.74 11.34
C ASP A 270 5.51 19.04 11.54
N LEU A 271 6.43 19.25 10.61
CA LEU A 271 7.72 18.60 10.52
C LEU A 271 8.83 19.64 10.47
N THR A 272 9.99 19.30 11.04
CA THR A 272 11.18 20.13 10.96
C THR A 272 12.43 19.27 10.94
N GLY A 273 13.51 19.77 10.36
CA GLY A 273 14.77 19.04 10.34
C GLY A 273 15.78 19.68 9.40
N ASN A 274 16.75 18.89 8.99
CA ASN A 274 17.67 19.28 7.94
C ASN A 274 17.53 18.31 6.77
N LEU A 275 17.44 18.85 5.56
CA LEU A 275 17.47 18.09 4.32
C LEU A 275 18.75 18.40 3.55
N PRO A 276 19.34 17.42 2.88
CA PRO A 276 20.45 17.65 1.98
C PRO A 276 20.01 18.50 0.78
N LEU A 277 20.85 19.47 0.42
CA LEU A 277 20.78 20.22 -0.83
C LEU A 277 21.98 19.82 -1.68
N ASP A 278 21.86 18.72 -2.42
CA ASP A 278 22.92 18.30 -3.32
C ASP A 278 23.00 19.27 -4.50
N ALA A 279 24.11 19.99 -4.62
CA ALA A 279 24.36 20.99 -5.66
C ALA A 279 23.25 22.06 -5.82
N GLY A 280 22.44 22.30 -4.78
CA GLY A 280 21.31 23.24 -4.81
C GLY A 280 20.00 22.67 -5.37
N SER A 281 19.91 21.36 -5.63
CA SER A 281 18.67 20.71 -6.08
C SER A 281 17.99 19.94 -4.95
N TYR A 282 16.71 20.24 -4.72
CA TYR A 282 15.82 19.48 -3.84
C TYR A 282 15.22 18.30 -4.59
N ALA A 283 15.17 17.14 -3.95
CA ALA A 283 14.46 15.96 -4.44
C ALA A 283 13.57 15.38 -3.36
N LEU A 284 12.36 14.95 -3.74
CA LEU A 284 11.37 14.32 -2.88
C LEU A 284 11.01 12.95 -3.41
N ARG A 285 11.16 11.93 -2.56
CA ARG A 285 10.60 10.60 -2.81
C ARG A 285 9.17 10.54 -2.29
N LEU A 286 8.29 10.02 -3.13
CA LEU A 286 6.88 9.73 -2.84
C LEU A 286 6.65 8.23 -3.05
N PRO A 287 7.00 7.40 -2.06
CA PRO A 287 6.66 5.99 -2.10
C PRO A 287 5.14 5.82 -2.02
N HIS A 288 4.61 4.90 -2.81
CA HIS A 288 3.19 4.64 -2.87
C HIS A 288 2.80 3.42 -2.02
N GLN A 289 1.52 3.30 -1.69
CA GLN A 289 0.95 2.09 -1.12
C GLN A 289 -0.03 1.53 -2.15
N PRO A 290 0.03 0.23 -2.51
CA PRO A 290 -0.97 -0.37 -3.39
C PRO A 290 -2.34 -0.38 -2.70
N LEU A 291 -3.26 0.46 -3.18
CA LEU A 291 -4.60 0.63 -2.62
C LEU A 291 -5.69 0.36 -3.67
N VAL A 292 -6.93 0.18 -3.21
CA VAL A 292 -8.09 0.11 -4.12
C VAL A 292 -8.43 1.49 -4.70
N ASN A 293 -8.20 2.53 -3.91
CA ASN A 293 -8.35 3.93 -4.31
C ASN A 293 -6.97 4.58 -4.19
N ASP A 294 -6.36 4.93 -5.32
CA ASP A 294 -5.04 5.55 -5.34
C ASP A 294 -5.04 6.94 -4.67
N ASP A 295 -3.90 7.31 -4.12
CA ASP A 295 -3.72 8.60 -3.45
C ASP A 295 -3.71 9.74 -4.46
N ARG A 296 -4.36 10.85 -4.10
CA ARG A 296 -4.07 12.14 -4.74
C ARG A 296 -3.05 12.90 -3.91
N VAL A 297 -1.93 13.25 -4.52
CA VAL A 297 -0.82 13.93 -3.83
C VAL A 297 -0.60 15.32 -4.41
N LEU A 298 -0.62 16.33 -3.55
CA LEU A 298 -0.26 17.71 -3.86
C LEU A 298 1.03 18.08 -3.13
N VAL A 299 2.07 18.46 -3.87
CA VAL A 299 3.33 18.94 -3.32
C VAL A 299 3.52 20.42 -3.66
N ARG A 300 3.87 21.21 -2.65
CA ARG A 300 4.33 22.59 -2.80
C ARG A 300 5.65 22.75 -2.06
N ALA A 301 6.64 23.35 -2.70
CA ALA A 301 7.95 23.54 -2.09
C ALA A 301 8.50 24.91 -2.42
N VAL A 302 9.08 25.57 -1.42
CA VAL A 302 9.89 26.77 -1.56
C VAL A 302 11.30 26.43 -1.11
N VAL A 303 12.29 26.58 -1.99
CA VAL A 303 13.70 26.24 -1.73
C VAL A 303 14.56 27.47 -1.89
N ASP A 304 15.25 27.88 -0.83
CA ASP A 304 16.09 29.08 -0.75
C ASP A 304 15.39 30.36 -1.27
N GLY A 305 14.08 30.44 -1.03
CA GLY A 305 13.21 31.56 -1.44
C GLY A 305 12.66 31.46 -2.86
N GLU A 306 12.98 30.41 -3.61
CA GLU A 306 12.40 30.12 -4.93
C GLU A 306 11.24 29.12 -4.81
N GLU A 307 10.05 29.49 -5.30
CA GLU A 307 8.89 28.59 -5.36
C GLU A 307 9.05 27.62 -6.54
N LEU A 308 8.96 26.32 -6.26
CA LEU A 308 8.96 25.28 -7.27
C LEU A 308 7.55 25.10 -7.86
N ASP A 309 7.47 24.65 -9.11
CA ASP A 309 6.18 24.33 -9.73
C ASP A 309 5.44 23.26 -8.89
N PRO A 310 4.17 23.51 -8.50
CA PRO A 310 3.42 22.57 -7.69
C PRO A 310 3.11 21.30 -8.49
N ILE A 311 3.12 20.17 -7.79
CA ILE A 311 2.86 18.86 -8.39
C ILE A 311 1.56 18.33 -7.82
N ASP A 312 0.62 18.02 -8.70
CA ASP A 312 -0.68 17.41 -8.38
C ASP A 312 -0.80 16.14 -9.22
N LEU A 313 -0.68 14.98 -8.58
CA LEU A 313 -0.68 13.68 -9.25
C LEU A 313 -1.56 12.67 -8.52
N VAL A 314 -1.95 11.64 -9.26
CA VAL A 314 -2.45 10.38 -8.68
C VAL A 314 -1.23 9.47 -8.53
N LEU A 315 -0.95 9.04 -7.31
CA LEU A 315 0.25 8.27 -6.99
C LEU A 315 -0.02 6.79 -7.18
N GLU A 316 0.18 6.31 -8.41
CA GLU A 316 0.00 4.91 -8.79
C GLU A 316 1.27 4.07 -8.58
N ALA A 317 2.44 4.71 -8.51
CA ALA A 317 3.74 4.08 -8.37
C ALA A 317 4.72 4.99 -7.63
N ASP A 318 5.81 4.42 -7.13
CA ASP A 318 6.90 5.17 -6.50
C ASP A 318 7.42 6.28 -7.42
N THR A 319 7.39 7.52 -6.92
CA THR A 319 7.71 8.70 -7.72
C THR A 319 8.81 9.52 -7.07
N VAL A 320 9.73 10.06 -7.87
CA VAL A 320 10.74 11.03 -7.42
C VAL A 320 10.52 12.36 -8.13
N VAL A 321 10.38 13.41 -7.33
CA VAL A 321 10.16 14.80 -7.75
C VAL A 321 11.43 15.61 -7.53
N GLY A 322 11.88 16.40 -8.52
CA GLY A 322 13.02 17.31 -8.38
C GLY A 322 13.71 17.64 -9.72
N PRO A 323 14.71 18.54 -9.76
CA PRO A 323 15.46 18.84 -10.97
C PRO A 323 16.12 17.59 -11.56
N GLY A 324 15.69 17.18 -12.75
CA GLY A 324 16.16 15.95 -13.41
C GLY A 324 15.20 14.75 -13.32
N SER A 325 13.97 14.92 -12.84
CA SER A 325 12.93 13.88 -12.84
C SER A 325 12.42 13.47 -14.24
N GLU A 326 12.94 14.08 -15.32
CA GLU A 326 12.88 13.48 -16.66
C GLU A 326 13.86 12.29 -16.75
N GLY A 327 13.49 11.11 -16.22
CA GLY A 327 14.33 9.93 -16.50
C GLY A 327 14.23 8.69 -15.62
N LEU A 328 13.16 8.48 -14.86
CA LEU A 328 12.86 7.14 -14.31
C LEU A 328 11.56 6.60 -14.89
N GLU A 329 11.43 6.63 -16.22
CA GLU A 329 10.64 5.63 -16.94
C GLU A 329 11.62 4.52 -17.34
N GLY A 330 11.45 3.32 -16.79
CA GLY A 330 12.27 2.16 -17.14
C GLY A 330 11.86 0.89 -16.45
#